data_AF-A0A5J4NJR1-F1
#
_entry.id   AF-A0A5J4NJR1-F1
#
_cell.length_a   1.000
_cell.length_b   1.000
_cell.length_c   1.000
_cell.angle_alpha   90.00
_cell.angle_beta   90.00
_cell.angle_gamma   90.00
#
_symmetry.space_group_name_H-M   'P 1'
#
loop_
_entity.id
_entity.type
_entity.pdbx_description
1 polymer ?
#
loop_
_entity_poly.entity_id
_entity_poly.type
_entity_poly.pdbx_seq_one_letter_code
_entity_poly.pdbx_strand_id
1 'polypeptide(L)'
;MGLANKITLIVAATVGVICTVAAIIGLRESFKVSNKPAFLEAGIALLFVAFFIFVGLLIFLLITLCCSCSDFVVGILGIVTGAAAFIFGIASYSSLRKPAIDVKAEIPTPPEWTIGGITTSVGVLLIGIIIMLDN
;
A
#
# COMPACT_ATOMS: atom_id res chain seq x y z
N MET A 1 3.00 -23.61 -8.77
CA MET A 1 3.33 -23.04 -7.44
C MET A 1 3.38 -24.08 -6.35
N GLY A 2 4.27 -23.90 -5.37
CA GLY A 2 3.93 -24.28 -4.00
C GLY A 2 2.86 -23.32 -3.48
N LEU A 3 1.73 -23.84 -3.02
CA LEU A 3 0.62 -23.10 -2.37
C LEU A 3 1.12 -22.02 -1.38
N ALA A 4 2.26 -22.25 -0.75
CA ALA A 4 2.96 -21.34 0.14
C ALA A 4 3.19 -19.92 -0.44
N ASN A 5 3.69 -19.78 -1.68
CA ASN A 5 4.03 -18.46 -2.22
C ASN A 5 2.79 -17.59 -2.47
N LYS A 6 1.67 -18.20 -2.90
CA LYS A 6 0.37 -17.49 -3.01
C LYS A 6 -0.10 -17.01 -1.65
N ILE A 7 -0.02 -17.87 -0.64
CA ILE A 7 -0.44 -17.53 0.73
C ILE A 7 0.41 -16.37 1.26
N THR A 8 1.73 -16.40 1.09
CA THR A 8 2.61 -15.31 1.53
C THR A 8 2.27 -13.98 0.86
N LEU A 9 1.98 -13.99 -0.45
CA LEU A 9 1.58 -12.79 -1.18
C LEU A 9 0.21 -12.26 -0.72
N ILE A 10 -0.75 -13.13 -0.44
CA ILE A 10 -2.06 -12.77 0.13
C ILE A 10 -1.89 -12.14 1.51
N VAL A 11 -1.07 -12.73 2.37
CA VAL A 11 -0.78 -12.19 3.71
C VAL A 11 -0.14 -10.80 3.58
N ALA A 12 0.88 -10.64 2.74
CA ALA A 12 1.54 -9.36 2.51
C ALA A 12 0.55 -8.29 2.00
N ALA A 13 -0.31 -8.63 1.04
CA ALA A 13 -1.35 -7.73 0.53
C ALA A 13 -2.35 -7.35 1.63
N THR A 14 -2.76 -8.31 2.48
CA THR A 14 -3.67 -8.06 3.60
C THR A 14 -3.08 -7.09 4.62
N VAL A 15 -1.79 -7.26 4.96
CA VAL A 15 -1.10 -6.32 5.85
C VAL A 15 -1.03 -4.93 5.21
N GLY A 16 -0.78 -4.84 3.90
CA GLY A 16 -0.85 -3.57 3.16
C GLY A 16 -2.21 -2.88 3.23
N VAL A 17 -3.31 -3.63 3.11
CA VAL A 17 -4.67 -3.12 3.34
C VAL A 17 -4.84 -2.59 4.77
N ILE A 18 -4.40 -3.35 5.78
CA ILE A 18 -4.51 -2.93 7.19
C ILE A 18 -3.73 -1.64 7.44
N CYS A 19 -2.49 -1.55 6.94
CA CYS A 19 -1.66 -0.36 7.09
C CYS A 19 -2.30 0.89 6.45
N THR A 20 -2.87 0.74 5.25
CA THR A 20 -3.53 1.86 4.57
C THR A 20 -4.85 2.26 5.26
N VAL A 21 -5.67 1.30 5.72
CA VAL A 21 -6.90 1.58 6.48
C VAL A 21 -6.58 2.26 7.82
N ALA A 22 -5.59 1.76 8.56
CA ALA A 22 -5.19 2.34 9.83
C ALA A 22 -4.69 3.79 9.67
N ALA A 23 -3.91 4.06 8.61
CA ALA A 23 -3.49 5.41 8.26
C ALA A 23 -4.70 6.32 7.92
N ILE A 24 -5.69 5.82 7.18
CA ILE A 24 -6.93 6.56 6.87
C ILE A 24 -7.72 6.88 8.14
N ILE A 25 -7.87 5.90 9.05
CA ILE A 25 -8.56 6.10 10.35
C ILE A 25 -7.81 7.15 11.19
N GLY A 26 -6.48 7.12 11.21
CA GLY A 26 -5.67 8.14 11.88
C GLY A 26 -5.90 9.56 11.35
N LEU A 27 -6.33 9.70 10.09
CA LEU A 27 -6.68 10.97 9.45
C LEU A 27 -8.16 11.33 9.56
N ARG A 28 -8.98 10.58 10.32
CA ARG A 28 -10.45 10.76 10.41
C ARG A 28 -10.87 12.21 10.66
N GLU A 29 -10.23 12.88 11.62
CA GLU A 29 -10.57 14.25 11.99
C GLU A 29 -10.21 15.26 10.89
N SER A 30 -9.16 14.98 10.12
CA SER A 30 -8.77 15.77 8.95
C SER A 30 -9.82 15.73 7.83
N PHE A 31 -10.70 14.71 7.79
CA PHE A 31 -11.78 14.67 6.80
C PHE A 31 -12.91 15.65 7.08
N LYS A 32 -13.14 16.02 8.36
CA LYS A 32 -14.24 16.89 8.78
C LYS A 32 -13.98 18.38 8.52
N VAL A 33 -12.73 18.75 8.24
CA VAL A 33 -12.35 20.14 7.95
C VAL A 33 -12.74 20.49 6.52
N SER A 34 -13.58 21.51 6.31
CA SER A 34 -14.03 21.93 4.97
C SER A 34 -12.92 22.58 4.13
N ASN A 35 -11.95 23.24 4.74
CA ASN A 35 -10.86 23.91 4.03
C ASN A 35 -9.53 23.23 4.37
N LYS A 36 -9.19 22.20 3.60
CA LYS A 36 -7.97 21.42 3.81
C LYS A 36 -6.83 22.05 3.01
N PRO A 37 -5.62 22.14 3.58
CA PRO A 37 -4.48 22.57 2.80
C PRO A 37 -4.15 21.50 1.74
N ALA A 38 -3.66 21.95 0.57
CA ALA A 38 -3.45 21.10 -0.60
C ALA A 38 -2.55 19.88 -0.34
N PHE A 39 -1.56 20.00 0.56
CA PHE A 39 -0.68 18.87 0.93
C PHE A 39 -1.43 17.75 1.66
N LEU A 40 -2.43 18.09 2.48
CA LEU A 40 -3.22 17.14 3.26
C LEU A 40 -4.22 16.42 2.36
N GLU A 41 -4.86 17.17 1.46
CA GLU A 41 -5.76 16.62 0.44
C GLU A 41 -5.01 15.66 -0.50
N ALA A 42 -3.84 16.07 -1.01
CA ALA A 42 -2.99 15.21 -1.83
C ALA A 42 -2.53 13.96 -1.07
N GLY A 43 -2.06 14.10 0.18
CA GLY A 43 -1.61 12.98 1.01
C GLY A 43 -2.71 11.95 1.25
N ILE A 44 -3.93 12.40 1.55
CA ILE A 44 -5.12 11.55 1.71
C ILE A 44 -5.48 10.86 0.40
N ALA A 45 -5.52 11.59 -0.72
CA ALA A 45 -5.86 11.02 -2.03
C ALA A 45 -4.89 9.91 -2.45
N LEU A 46 -3.58 10.15 -2.29
CA LEU A 46 -2.52 9.17 -2.58
C LEU A 46 -2.64 7.92 -1.70
N LEU A 47 -3.07 8.08 -0.44
CA LEU A 47 -3.30 6.97 0.50
C LEU A 47 -4.48 6.10 0.06
N PHE A 48 -5.57 6.72 -0.42
CA PHE A 48 -6.70 5.98 -0.99
C PHE A 48 -6.32 5.22 -2.26
N VAL A 49 -5.50 5.81 -3.12
CA VAL A 49 -4.99 5.11 -4.32
C VAL A 49 -4.17 3.88 -3.91
N ALA A 50 -3.27 4.01 -2.94
CA ALA A 50 -2.49 2.89 -2.41
C ALA A 50 -3.40 1.79 -1.81
N PHE A 51 -4.45 2.17 -1.08
CA PHE A 51 -5.46 1.23 -0.55
C PHE A 51 -6.13 0.44 -1.68
N PHE A 52 -6.61 1.11 -2.74
CA PHE A 52 -7.26 0.43 -3.86
C PHE A 52 -6.32 -0.51 -4.63
N ILE A 53 -5.02 -0.18 -4.71
CA ILE A 53 -4.02 -1.07 -5.31
C ILE A 53 -3.91 -2.38 -4.51
N PHE A 54 -3.80 -2.30 -3.18
CA PHE A 54 -3.73 -3.49 -2.33
C PHE A 54 -5.02 -4.30 -2.36
N VAL A 55 -6.19 -3.65 -2.32
CA VAL A 55 -7.49 -4.33 -2.41
C VAL A 55 -7.64 -5.01 -3.78
N GLY A 56 -7.28 -4.33 -4.86
CA GLY A 56 -7.31 -4.89 -6.22
C GLY A 56 -6.40 -6.10 -6.36
N LEU A 57 -5.18 -6.03 -5.82
CA LEU A 57 -4.25 -7.16 -5.75
C LEU A 57 -4.89 -8.34 -4.98
N LEU A 58 -5.48 -8.08 -3.82
CA LEU A 58 -6.07 -9.11 -2.96
C LEU A 58 -7.25 -9.82 -3.64
N ILE A 59 -8.15 -9.06 -4.28
CA ILE A 59 -9.25 -9.61 -5.09
C ILE A 59 -8.71 -10.49 -6.21
N PHE A 60 -7.69 -10.02 -6.94
CA PHE A 60 -7.09 -10.80 -8.02
C PHE A 60 -6.49 -12.10 -7.49
N LEU A 61 -5.74 -12.05 -6.38
CA LEU A 61 -5.14 -13.24 -5.77
C LEU A 61 -6.20 -14.26 -5.34
N LEU A 62 -7.32 -13.82 -4.78
CA LEU A 62 -8.45 -14.70 -4.44
C LEU A 62 -9.04 -15.36 -5.69
N ILE A 63 -9.18 -14.64 -6.80
CA ILE A 63 -9.63 -15.21 -8.07
C ILE A 63 -8.62 -16.28 -8.57
N THR A 64 -7.31 -16.04 -8.43
CA THR A 64 -6.28 -17.01 -8.82
C THR A 64 -6.16 -18.25 -7.91
N LEU A 65 -6.89 -18.29 -6.78
CA LEU A 65 -7.07 -19.52 -5.99
C LEU A 65 -8.18 -20.39 -6.57
N CYS A 66 -9.21 -19.78 -7.17
CA CYS A 66 -10.33 -20.48 -7.79
C CYS A 66 -10.06 -20.87 -9.25
N CYS A 67 -9.23 -20.09 -9.96
CA CYS A 67 -8.87 -20.32 -11.36
C CYS A 67 -7.36 -20.54 -11.52
N SER A 68 -6.97 -21.53 -12.33
CA SER A 68 -5.56 -21.77 -12.68
C SER A 68 -5.02 -20.64 -13.56
N CYS A 69 -4.44 -19.62 -12.94
CA CYS A 69 -3.62 -18.62 -13.62
C CYS A 69 -2.15 -19.01 -13.60
N SER A 70 -1.42 -18.64 -14.66
CA SER A 70 0.03 -18.84 -14.75
C SER A 70 0.77 -18.07 -13.65
N ASP A 71 1.76 -18.72 -13.05
CA ASP A 71 2.55 -18.20 -11.94
C ASP A 71 3.35 -16.96 -12.37
N PHE A 72 3.74 -16.90 -13.64
CA PHE A 72 4.37 -15.74 -14.26
C PHE A 72 3.48 -14.49 -14.20
N VAL A 73 2.17 -14.65 -14.45
CA VAL A 73 1.20 -13.54 -14.43
C VAL A 73 1.01 -13.04 -12.99
N VAL A 74 0.96 -13.95 -12.02
CA VAL A 74 0.85 -13.59 -10.59
C VAL A 74 2.10 -12.83 -10.13
N GLY A 75 3.29 -13.28 -10.54
CA GLY A 75 4.56 -12.61 -10.25
C GLY A 75 4.60 -11.18 -10.79
N ILE A 76 4.29 -10.98 -12.08
CA ILE A 76 4.23 -9.64 -12.70
C ILE A 76 3.24 -8.75 -11.96
N LEU A 77 2.06 -9.27 -11.66
CA LEU A 77 1.02 -8.49 -11.01
C LEU A 77 1.45 -8.08 -9.59
N GLY A 78 2.12 -8.96 -8.83
CA GLY A 78 2.74 -8.63 -7.55
C GLY A 78 3.81 -7.54 -7.66
N ILE A 79 4.69 -7.61 -8.67
CA ILE A 79 5.73 -6.60 -8.90
C ILE A 79 5.11 -5.24 -9.23
N VAL A 80 4.18 -5.19 -10.18
CA VAL A 80 3.56 -3.93 -10.64
C VAL A 80 2.75 -3.27 -9.52
N THR A 81 1.93 -4.05 -8.82
CA THR A 81 1.12 -3.54 -7.71
C THR A 81 1.98 -3.13 -6.51
N GLY A 82 3.00 -3.92 -6.16
CA GLY A 82 3.95 -3.59 -5.10
C GLY A 82 4.73 -2.30 -5.40
N ALA A 83 5.23 -2.14 -6.64
CA ALA A 83 5.94 -0.94 -7.06
C ALA A 83 5.02 0.30 -7.07
N ALA A 84 3.80 0.17 -7.59
CA ALA A 84 2.83 1.27 -7.59
C ALA A 84 2.46 1.68 -6.15
N ALA A 85 2.10 0.72 -5.30
CA ALA A 85 1.76 0.98 -3.90
C ALA A 85 2.92 1.64 -3.14
N PHE A 86 4.16 1.26 -3.43
CA PHE A 86 5.36 1.87 -2.84
C PHE A 86 5.50 3.35 -3.23
N ILE A 87 5.37 3.68 -4.52
CA ILE A 87 5.47 5.06 -5.02
C ILE A 87 4.38 5.93 -4.40
N PHE A 88 3.12 5.46 -4.42
CA PHE A 88 2.00 6.18 -3.84
C PHE A 88 2.11 6.32 -2.32
N GLY A 89 2.62 5.30 -1.63
CA GLY A 89 2.90 5.33 -0.20
C GLY A 89 3.94 6.38 0.18
N ILE A 90 5.06 6.46 -0.55
CA ILE A 90 6.09 7.48 -0.33
C ILE A 90 5.54 8.87 -0.62
N ALA A 91 4.84 9.07 -1.74
CA ALA A 91 4.27 10.36 -2.10
C ALA A 91 3.24 10.84 -1.06
N SER A 92 2.42 9.93 -0.53
CA SER A 92 1.50 10.21 0.57
C SER A 92 2.25 10.63 1.83
N TYR A 93 3.25 9.84 2.23
CA TYR A 93 4.08 10.12 3.41
C TYR A 93 4.77 11.48 3.31
N SER A 94 5.39 11.80 2.17
CA SER A 94 6.06 13.08 1.97
C SER A 94 5.08 14.25 2.02
N SER A 95 3.87 14.08 1.47
CA SER A 95 2.85 15.14 1.47
C SER A 95 2.34 15.42 2.88
N LEU A 96 2.16 14.38 3.69
CA LEU A 96 1.74 14.49 5.09
C LEU A 96 2.84 15.04 6.01
N ARG A 97 4.12 14.78 5.70
CA ARG A 97 5.29 15.27 6.45
C ARG A 97 5.74 16.68 6.08
N LYS A 98 5.45 17.15 4.87
CA LYS A 98 5.85 18.48 4.37
C LYS A 98 5.65 19.64 5.37
N PRO A 99 4.46 19.84 5.97
CA PRO A 99 4.28 20.90 6.97
C PRO A 99 5.13 20.75 8.24
N ALA A 100 5.45 19.53 8.68
CA ALA A 100 6.31 19.30 9.85
C ALA A 100 7.76 19.69 9.56
N ILE A 101 8.22 19.46 8.33
CA ILE A 101 9.56 19.83 7.86
C ILE A 101 9.66 21.36 7.74
N ASP A 102 8.64 21.99 7.18
CA ASP A 102 8.63 23.44 6.94
C ASP A 102 8.52 24.26 8.23
N VAL A 103 7.86 23.74 9.27
CA VAL A 103 7.55 24.50 10.50
C VAL A 103 8.26 23.94 11.75
N LYS A 104 9.07 22.88 11.63
CA LYS A 104 9.71 22.16 12.75
C LYS A 104 8.74 21.76 13.89
N ALA A 105 7.46 21.61 13.58
CA ALA A 105 6.42 21.30 14.56
C ALA A 105 6.10 19.79 14.59
N GLU A 106 6.00 19.22 15.79
CA GLU A 106 5.42 17.89 16.00
C GLU A 106 3.90 17.96 15.82
N ILE A 107 3.42 17.59 14.64
CA ILE A 107 2.00 17.34 14.40
C ILE A 107 1.71 15.88 14.82
N PRO A 108 0.54 15.60 15.44
CA PRO A 108 0.11 14.23 15.71
C PRO A 108 -0.18 13.58 14.37
N THR A 109 0.82 12.92 13.79
CA THR A 109 0.70 12.27 12.50
C THR A 109 0.42 10.78 12.72
N PRO A 110 -0.13 10.06 11.74
CA PRO A 110 -0.09 8.61 11.66
C PRO A 110 1.12 8.14 10.79
N PRO A 111 2.39 8.45 11.17
CA PRO A 111 3.55 8.12 10.35
C PRO A 111 3.85 6.63 10.39
N GLU A 112 3.48 5.93 11.46
CA GLU A 112 3.81 4.52 11.65
C GLU A 112 3.06 3.63 10.66
N TRP A 113 1.76 3.91 10.45
CA TRP A 113 0.93 3.14 9.53
C TRP A 113 1.25 3.41 8.06
N THR A 114 1.62 4.64 7.73
CA THR A 114 2.10 4.99 6.38
C THR A 114 3.46 4.37 6.09
N ILE A 115 4.38 4.35 7.05
CA ILE A 115 5.64 3.59 6.96
C ILE A 115 5.36 2.10 6.82
N GLY A 116 4.42 1.54 7.59
CA GLY A 116 3.95 0.16 7.46
C GLY A 116 3.49 -0.15 6.04
N GLY A 117 2.71 0.75 5.42
CA GLY A 117 2.26 0.65 4.03
C GLY A 117 3.42 0.64 3.03
N ILE A 118 4.46 1.46 3.26
CA ILE A 118 5.67 1.48 2.42
C ILE A 118 6.43 0.15 2.57
N THR A 119 6.66 -0.32 3.80
CA THR A 119 7.40 -1.57 4.04
C THR A 119 6.68 -2.80 3.46
N THR A 120 5.35 -2.84 3.56
CA THR A 120 4.54 -3.93 2.99
C THR A 120 4.54 -3.91 1.47
N SER A 121 4.56 -2.72 0.86
CA SER A 121 4.70 -2.58 -0.60
C SER A 121 6.01 -3.17 -1.12
N VAL A 122 7.12 -2.94 -0.41
CA VAL A 122 8.42 -3.56 -0.71
C VAL A 122 8.33 -5.08 -0.55
N GLY A 123 7.70 -5.57 0.52
CA GLY A 123 7.47 -6.99 0.72
C GLY A 123 6.71 -7.65 -0.43
N VAL A 124 5.60 -7.05 -0.86
CA VAL A 124 4.80 -7.52 -2.01
C VAL A 124 5.63 -7.55 -3.29
N LEU A 125 6.42 -6.50 -3.53
CA LEU A 125 7.32 -6.43 -4.69
C LEU A 125 8.35 -7.55 -4.67
N LEU A 126 9.03 -7.77 -3.54
CA LEU A 126 10.04 -8.81 -3.39
C LEU A 126 9.45 -10.22 -3.56
N ILE A 127 8.29 -10.47 -2.97
CA ILE A 127 7.58 -11.75 -3.16
C ILE A 127 7.22 -11.95 -4.63
N GLY A 128 6.77 -10.90 -5.33
CA GLY A 128 6.51 -10.95 -6.77
C GLY A 128 7.76 -11.31 -7.59
N ILE A 129 8.92 -10.74 -7.25
CA ILE A 129 10.21 -11.07 -7.89
C ILE A 129 10.59 -12.52 -7.63
N ILE A 130 10.47 -13.00 -6.39
CA ILE A 130 10.79 -14.38 -6.02
C ILE A 130 9.92 -15.36 -6.82
N ILE A 131 8.61 -15.08 -6.92
CA ILE A 131 7.67 -15.89 -7.72
C ILE A 131 8.08 -15.92 -9.20
N MET A 132 8.62 -14.82 -9.74
CA MET A 132 9.08 -14.76 -11.12
C MET A 132 10.38 -15.54 -11.36
N LEU A 133 11.28 -15.56 -10.39
CA LEU A 133 12.58 -16.24 -10.48
C LEU A 133 12.49 -17.76 -10.23
N ASP A 134 11.49 -18.23 -9.49
CA ASP A 134 11.24 -19.65 -9.21
C ASP A 134 10.43 -20.38 -10.32
N ASN A 135 10.05 -19.68 -11.40
CA ASN A 135 9.38 -20.24 -12.58
C ASN A 135 10.37 -20.63 -13.68
#